data_AF-A0A1Y0YBL2-F1
#
_entry.id   AF-A0A1Y0YBL2-F1
#
_cell.length_a   1.000
_cell.length_b   1.000
_cell.length_c   1.000
_cell.angle_alpha   90.00
_cell.angle_beta   90.00
_cell.angle_gamma   90.00
#
_symmetry.space_group_name_H-M   'P 1'
#
loop_
_entity.id
_entity.type
_entity.pdbx_description
1 polymer ?
#
loop_
_entity_poly.entity_id
_entity_poly.type
_entity_poly.pdbx_seq_one_letter_code
_entity_poly.pdbx_strand_id
1 'polypeptide(L)'
;MTWLFVTFLVIFSLFKILVTCLPSGVVEWLTGKFQVHVKLEESNVQVTFGGKRLEGSDKSRFIQNFNEAVFMERYYIYPGDEPLYVNPKNAGTPFVIETTKGKNAVKLFVYRYDDHIDVVKQYKKKTAAYCLRSDSLQTCGGMKTADLI
;
A
#
# COMPACT_ATOMS: atom_id res chain seq x y z
N MET A 1 -7.33 41.65 33.52
CA MET A 1 -8.05 41.34 32.27
C MET A 1 -7.16 41.37 31.04
N THR A 2 -6.29 42.38 30.86
CA THR A 2 -5.31 42.45 29.75
C THR A 2 -4.27 41.32 29.76
N TRP A 3 -3.84 40.85 30.93
CA TRP A 3 -2.80 39.81 31.03
C TRP A 3 -3.23 38.46 30.41
N LEU A 4 -4.51 38.09 30.55
CA LEU A 4 -5.09 36.92 29.87
C LEU A 4 -4.98 37.03 28.34
N PHE A 5 -5.20 38.23 27.81
CA PHE A 5 -5.10 38.49 26.37
C PHE A 5 -3.66 38.36 25.87
N VAL A 6 -2.69 38.83 26.66
CA VAL A 6 -1.25 38.71 26.36
C VAL A 6 -0.80 37.26 26.42
N THR A 7 -1.22 36.47 27.41
CA THR A 7 -0.90 35.03 27.46
C THR A 7 -1.49 34.28 26.28
N PHE A 8 -2.73 34.56 25.89
CA PHE A 8 -3.31 33.95 24.69
C PHE A 8 -2.53 34.30 23.42
N LEU A 9 -2.09 35.55 23.25
CA LEU A 9 -1.27 35.97 22.10
C LEU A 9 0.03 35.18 22.00
N VAL A 10 0.74 35.00 23.11
CA VAL A 10 2.00 34.23 23.17
C VAL A 10 1.74 32.75 22.87
N ILE A 11 0.66 32.18 23.43
CA ILE A 11 0.28 30.79 23.16
C ILE A 11 -0.06 30.60 21.67
N PHE A 12 -0.84 31.50 21.09
CA PHE A 12 -1.20 31.44 19.66
C PHE A 12 0.00 31.64 18.75
N SER A 13 0.97 32.50 19.10
CA SER A 13 2.18 32.67 18.30
C SER A 13 3.06 31.41 18.33
N LEU A 14 3.22 30.79 19.50
CA LEU A 14 3.94 29.51 19.64
C LEU A 14 3.24 28.37 18.91
N PHE A 15 1.91 28.30 19.02
CA PHE A 15 1.10 27.31 18.28
C PHE A 15 1.25 27.47 16.77
N LYS A 16 1.28 28.72 16.27
CA LYS A 16 1.49 29.00 14.84
C LYS A 16 2.84 28.48 14.35
N ILE A 17 3.90 28.64 15.14
CA ILE A 17 5.23 28.09 14.82
C ILE A 17 5.18 26.56 14.79
N LEU A 18 4.49 25.93 15.75
CA LEU A 18 4.34 24.48 15.79
C LEU A 18 3.59 23.93 14.57
N VAL A 19 2.53 24.61 14.12
CA VAL A 19 1.73 24.22 12.95
C VAL A 19 2.48 24.47 11.63
N THR A 20 3.27 25.54 11.54
CA THR A 20 4.04 25.87 10.32
C THR A 20 5.34 25.08 10.20
N CYS A 21 5.92 24.67 11.34
CA CYS A 21 7.14 23.88 11.42
C CYS A 21 6.83 22.48 11.97
N LEU A 22 5.90 21.76 11.33
CA LEU A 22 5.69 20.36 11.67
C LEU A 22 7.00 19.60 11.44
N PRO A 23 7.57 18.92 12.45
CA PRO A 23 8.78 18.14 12.27
C PRO A 23 8.60 17.11 11.15
N SER A 24 9.62 16.90 10.32
CA SER A 24 9.57 15.98 9.18
C SER A 24 9.03 14.59 9.54
N GLY A 25 9.43 14.05 10.69
CA GLY A 25 8.92 12.76 11.17
C GLY A 25 7.43 12.75 11.49
N VAL A 26 6.85 13.86 11.96
CA VAL A 26 5.39 13.98 12.19
C VAL A 26 4.66 14.05 10.86
N VAL A 27 5.21 14.78 9.89
CA VAL A 27 4.67 14.85 8.52
C VAL A 27 4.69 13.47 7.86
N GLU A 28 5.81 12.74 7.95
CA GLU A 28 5.91 11.37 7.41
C GLU A 28 4.94 10.40 8.08
N TRP A 29 4.78 10.47 9.40
CA TRP A 29 3.79 9.65 10.11
C TRP A 29 2.34 9.99 9.71
N LEU A 30 2.03 11.28 9.58
CA LEU A 30 0.71 11.75 9.17
C LEU A 30 0.42 11.32 7.73
N THR A 31 1.34 11.60 6.80
CA THR A 31 1.24 11.17 5.40
C THR A 31 1.16 9.64 5.28
N GLY A 32 1.91 8.90 6.11
CA GLY A 32 1.89 7.44 6.16
C GLY A 32 0.56 6.84 6.61
N LYS A 33 -0.32 7.61 7.28
CA LYS A 33 -1.70 7.18 7.56
C LYS A 33 -2.63 7.33 6.36
N PHE A 34 -2.34 8.30 5.49
CA PHE A 34 -3.15 8.59 4.30
C PHE A 34 -2.61 7.95 3.02
N GLN A 35 -1.39 7.41 3.04
CA GLN A 35 -0.89 6.53 1.98
C GLN A 35 -1.78 5.28 1.89
N VAL A 36 -2.68 5.29 0.91
CA VAL A 36 -3.55 4.15 0.60
C VAL A 36 -2.72 2.97 0.13
N HIS A 37 -1.63 3.28 -0.59
CA HIS A 37 -0.61 2.33 -1.01
C HIS A 37 0.40 2.05 0.11
N VAL A 38 0.52 0.78 0.49
CA VAL A 38 1.43 0.38 1.58
C VAL A 38 2.84 0.23 1.02
N LYS A 39 3.79 1.04 1.49
CA LYS A 39 5.21 0.79 1.20
C LYS A 39 5.66 -0.49 1.90
N LEU A 40 6.30 -1.37 1.14
CA LEU A 40 6.82 -2.66 1.55
C LEU A 40 8.30 -2.54 1.89
N GLU A 41 8.72 -3.22 2.96
CA GLU A 41 10.13 -3.32 3.38
C GLU A 41 10.61 -4.76 3.17
N GLU A 42 11.77 -4.95 2.55
CA GLU A 42 12.25 -6.29 2.19
C GLU A 42 12.39 -7.25 3.37
N SER A 43 12.74 -6.74 4.55
CA SER A 43 12.98 -7.51 5.78
C SER A 43 11.72 -8.19 6.31
N ASN A 44 10.54 -7.59 6.11
CA ASN A 44 9.28 -7.98 6.76
C ASN A 44 8.20 -8.41 5.75
N VAL A 45 8.61 -8.78 4.54
CA VAL A 45 7.71 -9.08 3.43
C VAL A 45 8.04 -10.43 2.81
N GLN A 46 7.03 -11.28 2.67
CA GLN A 46 7.08 -12.49 1.88
C GLN A 46 6.21 -12.30 0.64
N VAL A 47 6.80 -12.46 -0.55
CA VAL A 47 6.09 -12.39 -1.83
C VAL A 47 6.04 -13.79 -2.43
N THR A 48 4.84 -14.23 -2.80
CA THR A 48 4.60 -15.54 -3.41
C THR A 48 3.85 -15.36 -4.73
N PHE A 49 4.27 -16.04 -5.79
CA PHE A 49 3.60 -16.05 -7.08
C PHE A 49 3.26 -17.49 -7.47
N GLY A 50 1.98 -17.80 -7.70
CA GLY A 50 1.55 -19.16 -8.06
C GLY A 50 1.98 -20.25 -7.06
N GLY A 51 2.06 -19.91 -5.77
CA GLY A 51 2.52 -20.81 -4.71
C GLY A 51 4.05 -20.90 -4.56
N LYS A 52 4.84 -20.31 -5.46
CA LYS A 52 6.31 -20.24 -5.35
C LYS A 52 6.74 -18.95 -4.68
N ARG A 53 7.65 -19.02 -3.71
CA ARG A 53 8.21 -17.83 -3.04
C ARG A 53 9.21 -17.16 -3.97
N LEU A 54 9.14 -15.83 -4.06
CA LEU A 54 10.14 -15.01 -4.72
C LEU A 54 11.27 -14.73 -3.73
N GLU A 55 12.50 -15.01 -4.15
CA GLU A 55 13.72 -14.84 -3.35
C GLU A 55 14.77 -14.01 -4.10
N GLY A 56 15.76 -13.49 -3.36
CA GLY A 56 16.87 -12.74 -3.93
C GLY A 56 16.46 -11.47 -4.68
N SER A 57 17.07 -11.26 -5.85
CA SER A 57 16.90 -10.05 -6.67
C SER A 57 15.48 -9.86 -7.20
N ASP A 58 14.75 -10.95 -7.46
CA ASP A 58 13.40 -10.88 -8.01
C ASP A 58 12.42 -10.32 -7.00
N LYS A 59 12.60 -10.68 -5.72
CA LYS A 59 11.84 -10.11 -4.60
C LYS A 59 12.12 -8.61 -4.46
N SER A 60 13.39 -8.21 -4.45
CA SER A 60 13.79 -6.80 -4.31
C SER A 60 13.23 -5.95 -5.45
N ARG A 61 13.36 -6.43 -6.69
CA ARG A 61 12.82 -5.74 -7.87
C ARG A 61 11.31 -5.60 -7.81
N PHE A 62 10.60 -6.66 -7.41
CA PHE A 62 9.15 -6.60 -7.24
C PHE A 62 8.75 -5.57 -6.17
N ILE A 63 9.41 -5.57 -5.01
CA ILE A 63 9.13 -4.64 -3.92
C ILE A 63 9.39 -3.19 -4.33
N GLN A 64 10.49 -2.94 -5.03
CA GLN A 64 10.80 -1.61 -5.57
C GLN A 64 9.72 -1.14 -6.56
N ASN A 65 9.41 -1.96 -7.56
CA ASN A 65 8.39 -1.62 -8.57
C ASN A 65 7.01 -1.42 -7.94
N PHE A 66 6.69 -2.19 -6.90
CA PHE A 66 5.48 -2.01 -6.11
C PHE A 66 5.51 -0.68 -5.38
N ASN A 67 6.58 -0.35 -4.65
CA ASN A 67 6.68 0.90 -3.90
C ASN A 67 6.66 2.16 -4.79
N GLU A 68 7.15 2.05 -6.03
CA GLU A 68 7.13 3.11 -7.03
C GLU A 68 5.79 3.22 -7.77
N ALA A 69 4.88 2.26 -7.60
CA ALA A 69 3.58 2.29 -8.26
C ALA A 69 2.72 3.47 -7.82
N VAL A 70 2.03 4.08 -8.78
CA VAL A 70 1.15 5.23 -8.54
C VAL A 70 -0.24 4.73 -8.21
N PHE A 71 -0.75 5.14 -7.05
CA PHE A 71 -2.14 4.90 -6.67
C PHE A 71 -3.09 5.71 -7.56
N MET A 72 -4.05 5.04 -8.19
CA MET A 72 -5.06 5.70 -9.03
C MET A 72 -6.37 5.90 -8.27
N GLU A 73 -7.04 4.80 -7.94
CA GLU A 73 -8.38 4.85 -7.38
C GLU A 73 -8.60 3.76 -6.34
N ARG A 74 -9.52 4.01 -5.41
CA ARG A 74 -9.93 3.03 -4.41
C ARG A 74 -11.33 2.54 -4.76
N TYR A 75 -11.51 1.23 -4.79
CA TYR A 75 -12.82 0.63 -4.98
C TYR A 75 -13.65 0.70 -3.70
N TYR A 76 -14.92 1.05 -3.88
CA TYR A 76 -15.92 0.93 -2.82
C TYR A 76 -16.43 -0.51 -2.79
N ILE A 77 -16.08 -1.23 -1.72
CA ILE A 77 -16.56 -2.60 -1.51
C ILE A 77 -17.85 -2.54 -0.71
N TYR A 78 -18.95 -3.01 -1.30
CA TYR A 78 -20.21 -3.18 -0.59
C TYR A 78 -20.10 -4.37 0.39
N PRO A 79 -20.64 -4.28 1.62
CA PRO A 79 -20.60 -5.38 2.56
C PRO A 79 -21.32 -6.61 1.98
N GLY A 80 -20.61 -7.74 1.87
CA GLY A 80 -21.07 -8.98 1.22
C GLY A 80 -20.37 -9.30 -0.10
N ASP A 81 -19.78 -8.32 -0.77
CA ASP A 81 -19.09 -8.49 -2.05
C ASP A 81 -17.59 -8.77 -1.89
N GLU A 82 -17.08 -8.84 -0.66
CA GLU A 82 -15.66 -9.08 -0.40
C GLU A 82 -15.09 -10.31 -1.14
N PRO A 83 -15.79 -11.45 -1.25
CA PRO A 83 -15.28 -12.62 -1.97
C PRO A 83 -15.02 -12.37 -3.46
N LEU A 84 -15.77 -11.46 -4.09
CA LEU A 84 -15.64 -11.15 -5.52
C LEU A 84 -14.31 -10.47 -5.84
N TYR A 85 -13.82 -9.65 -4.91
CA TYR A 85 -12.53 -8.98 -5.05
C TYR A 85 -11.37 -9.92 -4.72
N VAL A 86 -11.55 -10.82 -3.76
CA VAL A 86 -10.50 -11.75 -3.31
C VAL A 86 -10.24 -12.86 -4.32
N ASN A 87 -11.20 -13.20 -5.18
CA ASN A 87 -11.00 -14.11 -6.29
C ASN A 87 -11.76 -13.60 -7.53
N PRO A 88 -11.19 -12.63 -8.26
CA PRO A 88 -11.82 -12.12 -9.46
C PRO A 88 -11.88 -13.22 -10.51
N LYS A 89 -13.02 -13.38 -11.17
CA LYS A 89 -13.21 -14.43 -12.20
C LYS A 89 -12.31 -14.27 -13.42
N ASN A 90 -11.90 -13.04 -13.71
CA ASN A 90 -11.14 -12.68 -14.92
C ASN A 90 -9.65 -12.40 -14.64
N ALA A 91 -9.20 -12.53 -13.39
CA ALA A 91 -7.82 -12.24 -13.06
C ALA A 91 -6.93 -13.48 -13.20
N GLY A 92 -5.71 -13.27 -13.70
CA GLY A 92 -4.67 -14.29 -13.67
C GLY A 92 -4.21 -14.61 -12.24
N THR A 93 -3.21 -15.49 -12.11
CA THR A 93 -2.63 -15.84 -10.80
C THR A 93 -2.08 -14.59 -10.08
N PRO A 94 -2.58 -14.26 -8.88
CA PRO A 94 -2.11 -13.07 -8.16
C PRO A 94 -0.73 -13.26 -7.55
N PHE A 95 -0.02 -12.15 -7.37
CA PHE A 95 1.06 -12.09 -6.40
C PHE A 95 0.46 -11.93 -5.00
N VAL A 96 0.87 -12.80 -4.09
CA VAL A 96 0.43 -12.80 -2.69
C VAL A 96 1.56 -12.23 -1.84
N ILE A 97 1.30 -11.09 -1.21
CA ILE A 97 2.25 -10.41 -0.34
C ILE A 97 1.76 -10.55 1.09
N GLU A 98 2.58 -11.15 1.93
CA GLU A 98 2.33 -11.28 3.36
C GLU A 98 3.31 -10.37 4.10
N THR A 99 2.77 -9.45 4.90
CA THR A 99 3.56 -8.48 5.67
C THR A 99 2.90 -8.17 7.00
N THR A 100 3.66 -7.65 7.95
CA THR A 100 3.16 -7.25 9.27
C THR A 100 3.19 -5.73 9.42
N LYS A 101 2.02 -5.11 9.68
CA LYS A 101 1.93 -3.70 10.06
C LYS A 101 1.78 -3.59 11.57
N GLY A 102 2.89 -3.32 12.26
CA GLY A 102 2.95 -3.39 13.73
C GLY A 102 2.75 -4.83 14.20
N LYS A 103 1.72 -5.07 15.04
CA LYS A 103 1.39 -6.42 15.56
C LYS A 103 0.42 -7.22 14.70
N ASN A 104 0.04 -6.71 13.52
CA ASN A 104 -1.07 -7.26 12.76
C ASN A 104 -0.59 -7.75 11.40
N ALA A 105 -0.97 -8.98 11.06
CA ALA A 105 -0.75 -9.52 9.72
C ALA A 105 -1.64 -8.78 8.70
N VAL A 106 -1.03 -8.39 7.59
CA VAL A 106 -1.65 -7.80 6.41
C VAL A 106 -1.34 -8.72 5.25
N LYS A 107 -2.37 -9.11 4.50
CA LYS A 107 -2.23 -9.88 3.27
C LYS A 107 -2.67 -9.01 2.11
N LEU A 108 -1.84 -8.88 1.08
CA LEU A 108 -2.18 -8.18 -0.15
C LEU A 108 -2.21 -9.18 -1.29
N PHE A 109 -3.27 -9.15 -2.08
CA PHE A 109 -3.37 -9.86 -3.35
C PHE A 109 -3.22 -8.83 -4.45
N VAL A 110 -2.23 -9.02 -5.32
CA VAL A 110 -1.94 -8.13 -6.43
C VAL A 110 -2.28 -8.86 -7.72
N TYR A 111 -3.35 -8.42 -8.37
CA TYR A 111 -3.80 -8.92 -9.66
C TYR A 111 -3.26 -8.00 -10.76
N ARG A 112 -2.64 -8.62 -11.75
CA ARG A 112 -2.13 -7.90 -12.92
C ARG A 112 -3.15 -8.04 -14.06
N TYR A 113 -3.53 -6.89 -14.62
CA TYR A 113 -4.24 -6.80 -15.89
C TYR A 113 -3.34 -6.08 -16.90
N ASP A 114 -3.76 -6.07 -18.17
CA ASP A 114 -2.97 -5.48 -19.26
C ASP A 114 -2.87 -3.95 -19.15
N ASP A 115 -3.90 -3.32 -18.60
CA ASP A 115 -4.06 -1.86 -18.51
C ASP A 115 -3.85 -1.30 -17.09
N HIS A 116 -4.14 -2.10 -16.06
CA HIS A 116 -4.04 -1.69 -14.65
C HIS A 116 -3.62 -2.83 -13.71
N ILE A 117 -3.37 -2.51 -12.44
CA ILE A 117 -3.05 -3.49 -11.40
C ILE A 117 -4.02 -3.30 -10.24
N ASP A 118 -4.75 -4.35 -9.89
CA ASP A 118 -5.61 -4.31 -8.72
C ASP A 118 -4.90 -4.89 -7.50
N VAL A 119 -5.07 -4.22 -6.37
CA VAL A 119 -4.56 -4.67 -5.09
C VAL A 119 -5.71 -4.80 -4.10
N VAL A 120 -5.88 -6.02 -3.60
CA VAL A 120 -6.85 -6.35 -2.55
C VAL A 120 -6.10 -6.56 -1.26
N LYS A 121 -6.27 -5.62 -0.35
CA LYS A 121 -5.69 -5.63 0.99
C LYS A 121 -6.68 -6.24 1.98
N GLN A 122 -6.26 -7.32 2.62
CA GLN A 122 -6.95 -7.90 3.76
C GLN A 122 -6.20 -7.57 5.05
N TYR A 123 -6.95 -7.05 6.01
CA TYR A 123 -6.47 -6.75 7.35
C TYR A 123 -7.52 -7.14 8.39
N LYS A 124 -7.20 -8.12 9.23
CA LYS A 124 -8.16 -8.71 10.18
C LYS A 124 -9.43 -9.17 9.45
N LYS A 125 -10.56 -8.49 9.66
CA LYS A 125 -11.86 -8.74 9.01
C LYS A 125 -12.22 -7.67 7.96
N LYS A 126 -11.33 -6.72 7.67
CA LYS A 126 -11.56 -5.64 6.71
C LYS A 126 -10.86 -5.95 5.40
N THR A 127 -11.57 -5.74 4.30
CA THR A 127 -11.05 -5.81 2.94
C THR A 127 -11.09 -4.42 2.33
N ALA A 128 -10.03 -4.03 1.64
CA ALA A 128 -9.98 -2.83 0.83
C ALA A 128 -9.37 -3.18 -0.52
N ALA A 129 -9.98 -2.73 -1.61
CA ALA A 129 -9.46 -2.93 -2.95
C ALA A 129 -9.14 -1.56 -3.56
N TYR A 130 -8.06 -1.49 -4.32
CA TYR A 130 -7.63 -0.29 -5.01
C TYR A 130 -6.82 -0.63 -6.25
N CYS A 131 -6.82 0.29 -7.21
CA CYS A 131 -6.09 0.21 -8.45
C CYS A 131 -4.78 1.00 -8.36
N LEU A 132 -3.73 0.38 -8.88
CA LEU A 132 -2.40 0.92 -9.05
C LEU A 132 -2.06 0.95 -10.54
N ARG A 133 -1.24 1.94 -10.90
CA ARG A 133 -0.59 2.01 -12.20
C ARG A 133 0.92 1.96 -12.02
N SER A 134 1.56 1.05 -12.73
CA SER A 134 3.01 0.92 -12.74
C SER A 134 3.43 0.26 -14.05
N ASP A 135 4.09 1.03 -14.90
CA ASP A 135 4.60 0.53 -16.18
C ASP A 135 5.60 -0.60 -15.93
N SER A 136 6.38 -0.52 -14.85
CA SER A 136 7.37 -1.54 -14.47
C SER A 136 6.74 -2.82 -13.94
N LEU A 137 5.70 -2.77 -13.12
CA LEU A 137 4.99 -3.98 -12.65
C LEU A 137 4.12 -4.62 -13.74
N GLN A 138 3.56 -3.83 -14.66
CA GLN A 138 2.79 -4.33 -15.80
C GLN A 138 3.71 -5.02 -16.82
N THR A 139 4.87 -4.41 -17.11
CA THR A 139 5.85 -4.94 -18.07
C THR A 139 6.74 -6.05 -17.46
N CYS A 140 6.68 -6.28 -16.14
CA CYS A 140 7.34 -7.42 -15.47
C CYS A 140 6.63 -8.77 -15.75
N GLY A 141 6.15 -8.96 -16.98
CA GLY A 141 5.71 -10.22 -17.59
C GLY A 141 6.87 -11.00 -18.23
N GLY A 142 8.11 -10.70 -17.85
CA GLY A 142 9.30 -11.44 -18.28
C GLY A 142 9.43 -12.85 -17.71
N MET A 143 8.63 -13.24 -16.71
CA MET A 143 8.38 -14.67 -16.43
C MET A 143 7.27 -15.11 -17.37
N LYS A 144 7.64 -15.30 -18.63
CA LYS A 144 6.78 -15.92 -19.63
C LYS A 144 6.39 -17.30 -19.11
N THR A 145 5.11 -17.58 -19.22
CA THR A 145 4.46 -18.89 -19.24
C THR A 145 5.04 -19.76 -20.39
N ALA A 146 6.34 -20.01 -20.36
CA ALA A 146 7.08 -20.79 -21.35
C ALA A 146 7.84 -21.97 -20.73
N ASP A 147 7.96 -22.04 -19.40
CA ASP A 147 8.61 -23.14 -18.67
C ASP A 147 7.61 -24.13 -18.04
N LEU A 148 6.37 -24.20 -18.54
CA LEU A 148 5.35 -25.16 -18.07
C LEU A 148 4.63 -25.89 -19.23
N ILE A 149 5.32 -26.13 -20.35
CA ILE A 149 4.93 -27.14 -21.34
C ILE A 149 6.04 -28.18 -21.42
#